data_AF-A0A2X2BPK8-F1
#
_entry.id   AF-A0A2X2BPK8-F1
#
_cell.length_a   1.000
_cell.length_b   1.000
_cell.length_c   1.000
_cell.angle_alpha   90.00
_cell.angle_beta   90.00
_cell.angle_gamma   90.00
#
_symmetry.space_group_name_H-M   'P 1'
#
loop_
_entity.id
_entity.type
_entity.pdbx_description
1 polymer ?
#
loop_
_entity_poly.entity_id
_entity_poly.type
_entity_poly.pdbx_seq_one_letter_code
_entity_poly.pdbx_strand_id
1 'polypeptide(L)'
;MVPVATLPAAAILMGIGYWIDPVGWGNDNALAALLIKSGAAIIDNMSVLFAIGVAYGMSKDKDGAAALTGFVGFLVVTTLCSPAAVSMIKGLPLAEVPVAFGKINNQFVGILVGVLSAELYNRFSSVELPRALSFF
;
A
#
# COMPACT_ATOMS: atom_id res chain seq x y z
N MET A 1 -13.26 0.71 6.06
CA MET A 1 -13.37 -0.44 5.12
C MET A 1 -13.33 0.02 3.65
N VAL A 2 -12.46 0.99 3.31
CA VAL A 2 -12.38 1.55 1.94
C VAL A 2 -11.67 0.62 0.93
N PRO A 3 -10.57 -0.07 1.28
CA PRO A 3 -9.82 -0.90 0.31
C PRO A 3 -10.56 -2.18 -0.10
N VAL A 4 -11.30 -2.78 0.84
CA VAL A 4 -12.06 -4.01 0.57
C VAL A 4 -13.19 -3.76 -0.41
N ALA A 5 -13.72 -2.53 -0.48
CA ALA A 5 -14.80 -2.17 -1.38
C ALA A 5 -14.39 -2.13 -2.86
N THR A 6 -13.08 -2.02 -3.18
CA THR A 6 -12.59 -2.00 -4.57
C THR A 6 -12.28 -3.40 -5.11
N LEU A 7 -12.17 -4.41 -4.23
CA LEU A 7 -11.87 -5.79 -4.64
C LEU A 7 -12.95 -6.43 -5.54
N PRO A 8 -14.26 -6.24 -5.28
CA PRO A 8 -15.29 -6.74 -6.19
C PRO A 8 -15.17 -6.13 -7.59
N ALA A 9 -14.85 -4.83 -7.68
CA ALA A 9 -14.64 -4.18 -8.97
C ALA A 9 -13.42 -4.76 -9.71
N ALA A 10 -12.30 -4.97 -9.00
CA ALA A 10 -11.12 -5.63 -9.56
C ALA A 10 -11.45 -7.04 -10.09
N ALA A 11 -12.20 -7.82 -9.31
CA ALA A 11 -12.61 -9.17 -9.67
C ALA A 11 -13.55 -9.19 -10.89
N ILE A 12 -14.50 -8.25 -10.99
CA ILE A 12 -15.39 -8.14 -12.15
C ILE A 12 -14.58 -7.80 -13.42
N LEU A 13 -13.67 -6.82 -13.33
CA LEU A 13 -12.82 -6.42 -14.47
C LEU A 13 -11.97 -7.61 -14.96
N MET A 14 -11.27 -8.28 -14.06
CA MET A 14 -10.46 -9.45 -14.42
C MET A 14 -11.33 -10.60 -14.92
N GLY A 15 -12.49 -10.84 -14.30
CA GLY A 15 -13.43 -11.89 -14.71
C GLY A 15 -13.93 -11.71 -16.13
N ILE A 16 -14.34 -10.50 -16.50
CA ILE A 16 -14.75 -10.18 -17.89
C ILE A 16 -13.55 -10.29 -18.83
N GLY A 17 -12.38 -9.78 -18.43
CA GLY A 17 -11.17 -9.86 -19.23
C GLY A 17 -10.75 -11.29 -19.57
N TYR A 18 -10.73 -12.18 -18.57
CA TYR A 18 -10.46 -13.61 -18.76
C TYR A 18 -11.59 -14.35 -19.50
N TRP A 19 -12.83 -13.88 -19.41
CA TRP A 19 -13.91 -14.44 -20.21
C TRP A 19 -13.76 -14.13 -21.71
N ILE A 20 -13.28 -12.92 -22.03
CA ILE A 20 -13.01 -12.50 -23.41
C ILE A 20 -11.77 -13.18 -23.99
N ASP A 21 -10.71 -13.33 -23.18
CA ASP A 21 -9.47 -14.01 -23.57
C ASP A 21 -9.01 -15.00 -22.49
N PRO A 22 -9.56 -16.23 -22.49
CA PRO A 22 -9.29 -17.23 -21.44
C PRO A 22 -7.89 -17.84 -21.51
N VAL A 23 -7.20 -17.74 -22.65
CA VAL A 23 -5.93 -18.45 -22.88
C VAL A 23 -4.78 -17.47 -23.15
N GLY A 24 -5.04 -16.36 -23.83
CA GLY A 24 -4.03 -15.37 -24.19
C GLY A 24 -3.70 -14.38 -23.07
N TRP A 25 -4.47 -14.34 -21.99
CA TRP A 25 -4.29 -13.42 -20.84
C TRP A 25 -4.19 -11.94 -21.26
N GLY A 26 -4.86 -11.59 -22.35
CA GLY A 26 -4.85 -10.26 -22.97
C GLY A 26 -3.88 -10.11 -24.14
N ASN A 27 -3.05 -11.10 -24.46
CA ASN A 27 -2.14 -11.00 -25.61
C ASN A 27 -2.88 -11.02 -26.96
N ASP A 28 -4.00 -11.74 -27.02
CA ASP A 28 -4.75 -11.93 -28.28
C ASP A 28 -5.88 -10.90 -28.44
N ASN A 29 -6.20 -10.14 -27.39
CA ASN A 29 -7.24 -9.11 -27.42
C ASN A 29 -6.90 -7.90 -26.53
N ALA A 30 -6.77 -6.73 -27.16
CA ALA A 30 -6.45 -5.48 -26.47
C ALA A 30 -7.48 -5.07 -25.40
N LEU A 31 -8.77 -5.39 -25.61
CA LEU A 31 -9.82 -5.10 -24.63
C LEU A 31 -9.67 -6.02 -23.40
N ALA A 32 -9.38 -7.30 -23.61
CA ALA A 32 -9.10 -8.23 -22.53
C ALA A 32 -7.86 -7.81 -21.72
N ALA A 33 -6.77 -7.41 -22.40
CA ALA A 33 -5.59 -6.86 -21.73
C ALA A 33 -5.93 -5.65 -20.86
N LEU A 34 -6.69 -4.69 -21.38
CA LEU A 34 -7.08 -3.49 -20.65
C LEU A 34 -7.84 -3.86 -19.36
N LEU A 35 -8.81 -4.77 -19.44
CA LEU A 35 -9.61 -5.19 -18.29
C LEU A 35 -8.79 -5.96 -17.25
N ILE A 36 -7.98 -6.93 -17.68
CA ILE A 36 -7.13 -7.73 -16.79
C ILE A 36 -6.11 -6.83 -16.09
N LYS A 37 -5.42 -5.95 -16.84
CA LYS A 37 -4.41 -5.04 -16.27
C LYS A 37 -5.03 -4.02 -15.31
N SER A 38 -6.23 -3.53 -15.60
CA SER A 38 -6.95 -2.61 -14.71
C SER A 38 -7.28 -3.25 -13.35
N GLY A 39 -7.79 -4.48 -13.34
CA GLY A 39 -8.06 -5.19 -12.09
C GLY A 39 -6.79 -5.61 -11.36
N ALA A 40 -5.76 -6.06 -12.09
CA ALA A 40 -4.45 -6.39 -11.52
C ALA A 40 -3.83 -5.21 -10.78
N ALA A 41 -3.94 -3.98 -11.31
CA ALA A 41 -3.42 -2.78 -10.64
C ALA A 41 -3.95 -2.59 -9.21
N ILE A 42 -5.20 -2.99 -8.93
CA ILE A 42 -5.80 -2.91 -7.59
C ILE A 42 -5.21 -4.01 -6.69
N ILE A 43 -5.12 -5.24 -7.20
CA ILE A 43 -4.63 -6.40 -6.44
C ILE A 43 -3.13 -6.25 -6.12
N ASP A 44 -2.34 -5.82 -7.10
CA ASP A 44 -0.89 -5.66 -6.99
C ASP A 44 -0.51 -4.56 -6.00
N ASN A 45 -1.36 -3.55 -5.84
CA ASN A 45 -1.16 -2.44 -4.89
C ASN A 45 -1.98 -2.57 -3.61
N MET A 46 -2.54 -3.75 -3.34
CA MET A 46 -3.47 -3.97 -2.23
C MET A 46 -2.84 -3.62 -0.86
N SER A 47 -1.55 -3.88 -0.67
CA SER A 47 -0.80 -3.53 0.54
C SER A 47 -0.82 -2.02 0.85
N VAL A 48 -0.51 -1.18 -0.14
CA VAL A 48 -0.60 0.29 -0.06
C VAL A 48 -2.04 0.71 0.21
N LEU A 49 -3.00 0.14 -0.52
CA LEU A 49 -4.41 0.47 -0.34
C LEU A 49 -4.86 0.18 1.09
N PHE A 50 -4.42 -0.93 1.70
CA PHE A 50 -4.67 -1.22 3.10
C PHE A 50 -4.04 -0.19 4.04
N ALA A 51 -2.80 0.23 3.82
CA ALA A 51 -2.17 1.28 4.64
C ALA A 51 -2.97 2.58 4.63
N ILE A 52 -3.36 3.04 3.43
CA ILE A 52 -4.15 4.27 3.24
C ILE A 52 -5.53 4.12 3.88
N GLY A 53 -6.25 3.04 3.54
CA GLY A 53 -7.64 2.87 3.94
C GLY A 53 -7.85 2.52 5.40
N VAL A 54 -6.87 1.90 6.06
CA VAL A 54 -6.87 1.69 7.52
C VAL A 54 -6.57 3.01 8.22
N ALA A 55 -5.54 3.76 7.75
CA ALA A 55 -5.20 5.06 8.34
C ALA A 55 -6.39 6.03 8.30
N TYR A 56 -7.02 6.16 7.12
CA TYR A 56 -8.24 6.93 6.93
C TYR A 56 -9.43 6.41 7.75
N GLY A 57 -9.64 5.08 7.74
CA GLY A 57 -10.80 4.48 8.39
C GLY A 57 -10.77 4.54 9.91
N MET A 58 -9.58 4.64 10.50
CA MET A 58 -9.36 4.73 11.94
C MET A 58 -9.10 6.17 12.44
N SER A 59 -8.95 7.15 11.55
CA SER A 59 -8.89 8.54 11.99
C SER A 59 -10.26 9.02 12.50
N LYS A 60 -10.26 9.85 13.53
CA LYS A 60 -11.48 10.32 14.19
C LYS A 60 -12.32 11.24 13.28
N ASP A 61 -11.63 12.02 12.46
CA ASP A 61 -12.18 13.03 11.57
C ASP A 61 -12.37 12.54 10.12
N LYS A 62 -11.79 11.39 9.76
CA LYS A 62 -11.72 10.88 8.39
C LYS A 62 -11.15 11.92 7.42
N ASP A 63 -10.12 12.65 7.86
CA ASP A 63 -9.43 13.63 7.02
C ASP A 63 -8.49 12.94 6.00
N GLY A 64 -8.31 13.58 4.85
CA GLY A 64 -7.40 13.12 3.80
C GLY A 64 -5.92 13.11 4.23
N ALA A 65 -5.54 13.97 5.18
CA ALA A 65 -4.21 13.99 5.75
C ALA A 65 -3.86 12.67 6.46
N ALA A 66 -4.82 12.06 7.18
CA ALA A 66 -4.61 10.75 7.80
C ALA A 66 -4.31 9.65 6.78
N ALA A 67 -5.03 9.68 5.65
CA ALA A 67 -4.80 8.78 4.52
C ALA A 67 -3.39 8.94 3.95
N LEU A 68 -2.93 10.19 3.80
CA LEU A 68 -1.59 10.52 3.32
C LEU A 68 -0.50 10.05 4.28
N THR A 69 -0.70 10.20 5.60
CA THR A 69 0.23 9.65 6.61
C THR A 69 0.35 8.12 6.51
N GLY A 70 -0.75 7.42 6.22
CA GLY A 70 -0.75 5.98 5.92
C GLY A 70 0.13 5.63 4.72
N PHE A 71 -0.02 6.36 3.62
CA PHE A 71 0.79 6.15 2.41
C PHE A 71 2.28 6.41 2.64
N VAL A 72 2.62 7.57 3.22
CA VAL A 72 4.02 7.96 3.47
C VAL A 72 4.68 6.98 4.44
N GLY A 73 4.00 6.61 5.53
CA GLY A 73 4.51 5.61 6.48
C GLY A 73 4.81 4.27 5.81
N PHE A 74 3.94 3.83 4.88
CA PHE A 74 4.14 2.57 4.18
C PHE A 74 5.35 2.61 3.25
N LEU A 75 5.54 3.69 2.50
CA LEU A 75 6.73 3.89 1.66
C LEU A 75 8.02 3.88 2.49
N VAL A 76 8.03 4.56 3.63
CA VAL A 76 9.20 4.58 4.53
C VAL A 76 9.52 3.17 5.03
N VAL A 77 8.53 2.45 5.56
CA VAL A 77 8.74 1.10 6.11
C VAL A 77 9.22 0.13 5.03
N THR A 78 8.56 0.09 3.88
CA THR A 78 8.94 -0.81 2.78
C THR A 78 10.33 -0.49 2.22
N THR A 79 10.73 0.78 2.19
CA THR A 79 12.07 1.18 1.74
C THR A 79 13.14 0.77 2.74
N LEU A 80 12.95 1.07 4.03
CA LEU A 80 13.90 0.74 5.08
C LEU A 80 14.06 -0.78 5.29
N CYS A 81 12.97 -1.53 5.10
CA CYS A 81 12.96 -2.98 5.18
C CYS A 81 13.21 -3.66 3.82
N SER A 82 13.61 -2.92 2.78
CA SER A 82 14.04 -3.54 1.53
C SER A 82 15.35 -4.31 1.74
N PRO A 83 15.59 -5.43 1.01
CA PRO A 83 16.82 -6.20 1.19
C PRO A 83 18.10 -5.37 1.02
N ALA A 84 18.10 -4.41 0.10
CA ALA A 84 19.22 -3.50 -0.12
C ALA A 84 19.47 -2.57 1.08
N ALA A 85 18.41 -1.95 1.62
CA ALA A 85 18.54 -1.09 2.79
C ALA A 85 18.98 -1.90 4.02
N VAL A 86 18.43 -3.09 4.23
CA VAL A 86 18.80 -3.96 5.36
C VAL A 86 20.26 -4.43 5.27
N SER A 87 20.73 -4.80 4.07
CA SER A 87 22.14 -5.13 3.82
C SER A 87 23.05 -3.95 4.19
N MET A 88 22.72 -2.74 3.74
CA MET A 88 23.49 -1.52 4.03
C MET A 88 23.49 -1.19 5.54
N ILE A 89 22.33 -1.23 6.19
CA ILE A 89 22.18 -0.88 7.62
C ILE A 89 22.89 -1.90 8.52
N LYS A 90 22.82 -3.19 8.19
CA LYS A 90 23.43 -4.26 9.00
C LYS A 90 24.86 -4.60 8.61
N GLY A 91 25.37 -4.05 7.51
CA GLY A 91 26.69 -4.38 6.98
C GLY A 91 26.82 -5.84 6.51
N LEU A 92 25.70 -6.46 6.11
CA LEU A 92 25.65 -7.87 5.68
C LEU A 92 25.71 -7.97 4.15
N PRO A 93 26.34 -9.02 3.59
CA PRO A 93 26.19 -9.35 2.18
C PRO A 93 24.71 -9.55 1.80
N LEU A 94 24.32 -9.12 0.60
CA LEU A 94 22.92 -9.25 0.12
C LEU A 94 22.41 -10.70 0.19
N ALA A 95 23.29 -11.69 -0.01
CA ALA A 95 22.95 -13.12 0.05
C ALA A 95 22.58 -13.61 1.46
N GLU A 96 23.01 -12.89 2.50
CA GLU A 96 22.77 -13.24 3.90
C GLU A 96 21.57 -12.49 4.50
N VAL A 97 20.98 -11.56 3.76
CA VAL A 97 19.75 -10.87 4.20
C VAL A 97 18.61 -11.88 4.27
N PRO A 98 17.86 -11.95 5.39
CA PRO A 98 16.73 -12.86 5.50
C PRO A 98 15.73 -12.68 4.36
N VAL A 99 15.37 -13.79 3.70
CA VAL A 99 14.44 -13.81 2.56
C VAL A 99 13.07 -13.17 2.85
N ALA A 100 12.69 -13.09 4.12
CA ALA A 100 11.47 -12.41 4.57
C ALA A 100 11.40 -10.94 4.12
N PHE A 101 12.53 -10.24 4.06
CA PHE A 101 12.59 -8.84 3.61
C PHE A 101 12.24 -8.68 2.11
N GLY A 102 12.39 -9.74 1.31
CA GLY A 102 11.92 -9.76 -0.08
C GLY A 102 10.39 -9.79 -0.22
N LYS A 103 9.66 -10.06 0.88
CA LYS A 103 8.19 -10.11 0.93
C LYS A 103 7.59 -9.03 1.83
N ILE A 104 8.35 -7.96 2.10
CA ILE A 104 7.89 -6.87 2.97
C ILE A 104 6.64 -6.15 2.43
N ASN A 105 6.51 -6.08 1.10
CA ASN A 105 5.35 -5.50 0.45
C ASN A 105 4.16 -6.50 0.48
N ASN A 106 3.42 -6.51 1.59
CA ASN A 106 2.24 -7.36 1.77
C ASN A 106 1.14 -6.62 2.57
N GLN A 107 -0.06 -7.19 2.58
CA GLN A 107 -1.25 -6.57 3.18
C GLN A 107 -1.16 -6.46 4.69
N PHE A 108 -0.50 -7.40 5.36
CA PHE A 108 -0.30 -7.35 6.80
C PHE A 108 0.54 -6.14 7.20
N VAL A 109 1.66 -5.90 6.51
CA VAL A 109 2.49 -4.70 6.71
C VAL A 109 1.69 -3.44 6.42
N GLY A 110 0.90 -3.44 5.35
CA GLY A 110 -0.03 -2.35 5.03
C GLY A 110 -0.97 -2.01 6.18
N ILE A 111 -1.68 -3.01 6.71
CA ILE A 111 -2.61 -2.84 7.84
C ILE A 111 -1.89 -2.32 9.08
N LEU A 112 -0.76 -2.93 9.44
CA LEU A 112 0.01 -2.55 10.63
C LEU A 112 0.45 -1.09 10.55
N VAL A 113 1.02 -0.69 9.41
CA VAL A 113 1.42 0.70 9.17
C VAL A 113 0.21 1.63 9.20
N GLY A 114 -0.91 1.24 8.59
CA GLY A 114 -2.14 2.04 8.63
C GLY A 114 -2.66 2.29 10.05
N VAL A 115 -2.62 1.27 10.92
CA VAL A 115 -2.99 1.41 12.35
C VAL A 115 -2.06 2.40 13.06
N LEU A 116 -0.75 2.24 12.88
CA LEU A 116 0.23 3.14 13.49
C LEU A 116 0.06 4.58 13.01
N SER A 117 -0.11 4.78 11.70
CA SER A 117 -0.34 6.11 11.11
C SER A 117 -1.62 6.75 11.64
N ALA A 118 -2.72 5.99 11.79
CA ALA A 118 -3.96 6.50 12.35
C ALA A 118 -3.79 6.94 13.82
N GLU A 119 -3.10 6.15 14.64
CA GLU A 119 -2.87 6.51 16.04
C GLU A 119 -2.07 7.81 16.12
N LEU A 120 -0.95 7.88 15.40
CA LEU A 120 -0.08 9.05 15.40
C LEU A 120 -0.82 10.29 14.91
N TYR A 121 -1.58 10.15 13.82
CA TYR A 121 -2.40 11.25 13.31
C TYR A 121 -3.41 11.72 14.35
N ASN A 122 -4.19 10.81 14.94
CA ASN A 122 -5.20 11.14 15.95
C ASN A 122 -4.62 11.78 17.22
N ARG A 123 -3.34 11.56 17.50
CA ARG A 123 -2.63 12.10 18.65
C ARG A 123 -1.97 13.45 18.36
N PHE A 124 -1.39 13.62 17.18
CA PHE A 124 -0.53 14.77 16.87
C PHE A 124 -1.14 15.77 15.90
N SER A 125 -2.30 15.50 15.28
CA SER A 125 -2.92 16.39 14.28
C SER A 125 -3.29 17.78 14.80
N SER A 126 -3.45 17.94 16.11
CA SER A 126 -3.81 19.21 16.76
C SER A 126 -2.67 19.82 17.58
N VAL A 127 -1.45 19.28 17.48
CA VAL A 127 -0.29 19.78 18.25
C VAL A 127 0.31 21.00 17.56
N GLU A 128 0.45 22.09 18.31
CA GLU A 128 1.12 23.30 17.85
C GLU A 128 2.61 23.24 18.18
N LEU A 129 3.46 23.39 17.16
CA LEU A 129 4.90 23.43 17.32
C LEU A 129 5.41 24.86 17.61
N PRO A 130 6.62 25.00 18.19
CA PRO A 130 7.26 26.31 18.35
C PRO A 130 7.36 27.05 17.01
N ARG A 131 7.35 28.39 17.04
CA ARG A 131 7.33 29.24 15.83
C ARG A 131 8.41 28.92 14.77
N ALA A 132 9.54 28.36 15.18
CA ALA A 132 10.59 27.93 14.25
C ALA A 132 10.18 26.76 13.33
N LEU A 133 9.19 25.97 13.74
CA LEU A 133 8.72 24.77 13.05
C LEU A 133 7.24 24.86 12.66
N SER A 134 6.61 26.02 12.72
CA SER A 134 5.15 26.19 12.52
C SER A 134 4.64 25.87 11.11
N PHE A 135 5.55 25.60 10.17
CA PHE A 135 5.20 25.11 8.84
C PHE A 135 4.86 23.60 8.83
N PHE A 136 5.46 22.84 9.74
CA PHE A 136 5.28 21.39 9.88
C PHE A 136 4.15 21.08 10.88
#